data_AF-X1H3F8-F1
#
_entry.id   AF-X1H3F8-F1
#
_cell.length_a   1.000
_cell.length_b   1.000
_cell.length_c   1.000
_cell.angle_alpha   90.00
_cell.angle_beta   90.00
_cell.angle_gamma   90.00
#
_symmetry.space_group_name_H-M   'P 1'
#
loop_
_entity.id
_entity.type
_entity.pdbx_description
1 polymer ?
#
loop_
_entity_poly.entity_id
_entity_poly.type
_entity_poly.pdbx_seq_one_letter_code
_entity_poly.pdbx_strand_id
1 'polypeptide(L)' 'VASRPQLQERMTTEIADAIMDGLKPSGVAVVVQAEHLCMIMRGVKKPGSNIITSAIRGAFRSKTETRAEFFSLIQGK' A
#
# COMPACT_ATOMS: atom_id res chain seq x y z
N VAL A 1 -7.20 10.33 4.81
CA VAL A 1 -5.80 9.91 5.08
C VAL A 1 -4.79 10.69 4.22
N ALA A 2 -5.01 10.84 2.91
CA ALA A 2 -4.06 11.44 1.97
C ALA A 2 -3.99 12.99 1.93
N SER A 3 -4.99 13.70 2.46
CA SER A 3 -5.09 15.18 2.35
C SER A 3 -4.24 15.95 3.39
N ARG A 4 -3.01 15.52 3.64
CA ARG A 4 -2.02 16.15 4.55
C ARG A 4 -0.60 15.69 4.19
N PRO A 5 0.47 16.32 4.69
CA PRO A 5 1.83 15.80 4.52
C PRO A 5 1.94 14.38 5.07
N GLN A 6 2.45 13.46 4.25
CA GLN A 6 2.46 12.03 4.56
C GLN A 6 3.79 11.36 4.16
N LEU A 7 4.10 10.28 4.87
CA LEU A 7 5.00 9.23 4.40
C LEU A 7 4.14 8.11 3.81
N GLN A 8 4.49 7.61 2.63
CA GLN A 8 3.66 6.65 1.91
C GLN A 8 3.46 5.35 2.73
N GLU A 9 4.50 4.90 3.43
CA GLU A 9 4.50 3.73 4.30
C GLU A 9 3.51 3.88 5.47
N ARG A 10 3.50 5.08 6.08
CA ARG A 10 2.57 5.41 7.16
C ARG A 10 1.14 5.48 6.64
N MET A 11 0.93 6.16 5.52
CA MET A 11 -0.38 6.27 4.90
C MET A 11 -0.97 4.89 4.56
N THR A 12 -0.17 4.00 3.98
CA THR A 12 -0.60 2.64 3.63
C THR A 12 -1.00 1.83 4.87
N THR A 13 -0.28 2.02 5.98
CA THR A 13 -0.60 1.42 7.27
C THR A 13 -1.89 2.00 7.87
N GLU A 14 -2.04 3.33 7.90
CA GLU A 14 -3.23 4.03 8.40
C GLU A 14 -4.50 3.59 7.65
N ILE A 15 -4.42 3.38 6.33
CA ILE A 15 -5.55 2.88 5.54
C ILE A 15 -5.92 1.45 5.96
N ALA A 16 -4.95 0.55 6.09
CA ALA A 16 -5.21 -0.84 6.46
C ALA A 16 -5.84 -0.94 7.86
N ASP A 17 -5.32 -0.17 8.81
CA ASP A 17 -5.79 -0.16 10.19
C ASP A 17 -7.20 0.46 10.29
N ALA A 18 -7.46 1.57 9.58
CA ALA A 18 -8.80 2.16 9.54
C ALA A 18 -9.88 1.20 8.98
N ILE A 19 -9.54 0.41 7.97
CA ILE A 19 -10.46 -0.61 7.41
C ILE A 19 -10.68 -1.73 8.43
N MET A 20 -9.61 -2.19 9.09
CA MET A 20 -9.70 -3.21 10.13
C MET A 20 -10.61 -2.76 11.28
N ASP A 21 -10.42 -1.54 11.76
CA ASP A 21 -11.15 -1.00 12.91
C ASP A 21 -12.61 -0.68 12.56
N GLY A 22 -12.86 -0.13 11.36
CA GLY A 22 -14.19 0.29 10.92
C GLY A 22 -15.10 -0.86 10.50
N LEU A 23 -14.56 -1.88 9.82
CA LEU A 23 -15.36 -2.98 9.26
C LEU A 23 -15.20 -4.31 10.02
N LYS A 24 -14.19 -4.43 10.89
CA LYS A 24 -13.83 -5.69 11.59
C LYS A 24 -13.80 -6.92 10.66
N PRO A 25 -13.16 -6.84 9.48
CA PRO A 25 -13.10 -7.96 8.56
C PRO A 25 -12.12 -9.03 9.06
N SER A 26 -12.23 -10.24 8.52
CA SER A 26 -11.28 -11.32 8.79
C SER A 26 -9.86 -11.00 8.33
N GLY A 27 -9.67 -10.07 7.39
CA GLY A 27 -8.36 -9.58 6.96
C GLY A 27 -8.46 -8.43 5.95
N VAL A 28 -7.36 -7.68 5.83
CA VAL A 28 -7.23 -6.54 4.90
C VAL A 28 -5.87 -6.62 4.21
N ALA A 29 -5.84 -6.30 2.93
CA ALA A 29 -4.61 -6.08 2.17
C ALA A 29 -4.73 -4.76 1.40
N VAL A 30 -3.74 -3.87 1.59
CA VAL A 30 -3.66 -2.57 0.94
C VAL A 30 -2.35 -2.51 0.17
N VAL A 31 -2.41 -2.09 -1.09
CA VAL A 31 -1.25 -1.78 -1.93
C VAL A 31 -1.42 -0.35 -2.45
N VAL A 32 -0.38 0.45 -2.29
CA VAL A 32 -0.32 1.82 -2.81
C VAL A 32 0.88 1.92 -3.71
N GLN A 33 0.65 2.39 -4.94
CA GLN A 33 1.66 2.74 -5.92
C GLN A 33 1.55 4.24 -6.19
N ALA A 34 2.65 4.97 -6.04
CA ALA A 34 2.68 6.39 -6.30
C ALA A 34 4.04 6.86 -6.82
N GLU A 35 4.00 7.94 -7.60
CA GLU A 35 5.18 8.68 -8.03
C GLU A 35 5.44 9.86 -7.09
N HIS A 36 6.71 10.03 -6.71
CA HIS A 36 7.12 11.08 -5.79
C HIS A 36 7.69 12.27 -6.57
N LEU A 37 6.84 13.27 -6.82
CA LEU A 37 7.22 14.46 -7.57
C LEU A 37 8.44 15.19 -7.00
N CYS A 38 8.66 15.14 -5.68
CA CYS A 38 9.85 15.70 -5.04
C CYS A 38 11.17 15.03 -5.50
N MET A 39 11.13 13.77 -5.93
CA MET A 39 12.26 13.02 -6.46
C MET A 39 12.40 13.14 -7.99
N ILE A 40 11.29 13.46 -8.67
CA ILE A 40 11.24 13.61 -10.13
C ILE A 40 11.67 15.01 -10.55
N MET A 41 11.11 16.05 -9.89
CA MET A 41 11.31 17.44 -10.28
C MET A 41 12.51 18.10 -9.59
N ARG A 42 12.98 17.54 -8.48
CA ARG A 42 14.07 18.08 -7.66
C ARG A 42 15.04 16.96 -7.26
N GLY A 43 16.32 17.31 -7.03
CA GLY A 43 17.33 16.33 -6.59
C GLY A 43 17.76 15.33 -7.68
N VAL A 44 17.61 14.02 -7.39
CA VAL A 44 18.15 12.89 -8.20
C VAL A 44 17.54 12.79 -9.60
N LYS A 45 16.41 13.45 -9.88
CA LYS A 45 15.76 13.50 -11.21
C LYS A 45 15.62 12.11 -11.84
N LYS A 46 14.86 11.23 -11.19
CA LYS A 46 14.60 9.87 -11.67
C LYS A 46 13.14 9.74 -12.14
N PRO A 47 12.85 10.05 -13.42
CA PRO A 47 11.54 9.81 -14.01
C PRO A 47 11.14 8.34 -13.89
N GLY A 48 9.85 8.06 -13.69
CA GLY A 48 9.33 6.70 -13.55
C GLY A 48 9.66 6.01 -12.22
N SER A 49 10.14 6.78 -11.22
CA SER A 49 10.34 6.26 -9.86
C SER A 49 8.99 6.01 -9.17
N ASN A 50 8.43 4.83 -9.42
CA ASN A 50 7.26 4.32 -8.75
C ASN A 50 7.66 3.64 -7.43
N ILE A 51 7.14 4.15 -6.31
CA ILE A 51 7.27 3.50 -5.01
C ILE A 51 6.00 2.71 -4.73
N ILE A 52 6.17 1.43 -4.46
CA ILE A 52 5.09 0.53 -4.09
C ILE A 52 5.25 0.18 -2.61
N THR A 53 4.19 0.39 -1.84
CA THR A 53 4.11 0.02 -0.42
C THR A 53 2.90 -0.85 -0.20
N SER A 54 2.98 -1.78 0.76
CA SER A 54 1.83 -2.63 1.12
C SER A 54 1.67 -2.76 2.63
N ALA A 55 0.43 -2.98 3.08
CA ALA A 55 0.09 -3.31 4.45
C ALA A 55 -0.96 -4.43 4.47
N ILE A 56 -0.68 -5.48 5.25
CA ILE A 56 -1.54 -6.66 5.38
C ILE A 56 -1.93 -6.91 6.83
N ARG A 57 -3.17 -7.37 7.04
CA ARG A 57 -3.79 -7.65 8.35
C ARG A 57 -4.66 -8.92 8.29
N GLY A 58 -4.87 -9.55 9.44
CA GLY A 58 -5.75 -10.71 9.61
C GLY A 58 -5.40 -11.87 8.66
N ALA A 59 -6.40 -12.40 7.97
CA ALA A 59 -6.31 -13.56 7.08
C ALA A 59 -5.22 -13.43 6.00
N PHE A 60 -4.99 -12.24 5.45
CA PHE A 60 -3.92 -11.99 4.47
C PHE A 60 -2.52 -12.04 5.08
N ARG A 61 -2.39 -11.90 6.40
CA ARG A 61 -1.13 -12.08 7.12
C ARG A 61 -0.89 -13.53 7.50
N SER A 62 -1.93 -14.25 7.93
CA SER A 62 -1.84 -15.62 8.41
C SER A 62 -1.87 -16.68 7.31
N LYS A 63 -2.54 -16.43 6.19
CA LYS A 63 -2.67 -17.37 5.06
C LYS A 63 -1.80 -16.94 3.90
N THR A 64 -0.76 -17.71 3.63
CA THR A 64 0.16 -17.42 2.54
C THR A 64 -0.50 -17.58 1.17
N GLU A 65 -1.43 -18.53 0.99
CA GLU A 65 -2.10 -18.73 -0.30
C GLU A 65 -2.96 -17.51 -0.67
N THR A 66 -3.78 -17.03 0.28
CA THR A 66 -4.63 -15.84 0.08
C THR A 66 -3.81 -14.59 -0.23
N ARG A 67 -2.64 -14.45 0.41
CA ARG A 67 -1.71 -13.35 0.10
C ARG A 67 -1.11 -13.48 -1.30
N ALA A 68 -0.73 -14.69 -1.70
CA ALA A 68 -0.15 -14.95 -3.01
C ALA A 68 -1.17 -14.69 -4.14
N GLU A 69 -2.41 -15.14 -3.97
CA GLU A 69 -3.51 -14.87 -4.90
C GLU A 69 -3.79 -13.37 -5.05
N PHE A 70 -3.80 -12.63 -3.93
CA PHE A 70 -3.97 -11.18 -3.98
C PHE A 70 -2.87 -10.48 -4.78
N PHE A 71 -1.60 -10.83 -4.55
CA PHE A 71 -0.50 -10.22 -5.29
C PHE A 71 -0.46 -10.65 -6.76
N SER A 72 -0.85 -11.89 -7.09
CA SER A 72 -0.91 -12.32 -8.49
C SER A 72 -1.99 -11.56 -9.27
N LEU A 73 -3.15 -11.28 -8.65
CA LEU A 73 -4.22 -10.48 -9.26
C LEU A 73 -3.81 -9.02 -9.51
N ILE A 74 -2.96 -8.46 -8.64
CA ILE A 74 -2.49 -7.07 -8.77
C ILE A 74 -1.33 -6.96 -9.78
N GLN A 75 -0.46 -7.97 -9.86
CA GLN A 75 0.67 -8.01 -10.81
C GLN A 75 0.26 -8.45 -12.23
N GLY A 76 -0.91 -9.10 -12.39
CA GLY A 76 -1.43 -9.56 -13.68
C GLY A 76 -2.00 -8.46 -14.60
N LYS A 77 -1.59 -7.20 -14.43
CA LYS A 77 -1.94 -6.06 -15.28
C LYS A 77 -0.69 -5.38 -15.83
#